data_AF-A0AAE9FB36-F1
#
_entry.id   AF-A0AAE9FB36-F1
#
_cell.length_a   1.000
_cell.length_b   1.000
_cell.length_c   1.000
_cell.angle_alpha   90.00
_cell.angle_beta   90.00
_cell.angle_gamma   90.00
#
_symmetry.space_group_name_H-M   'P 1'
#
loop_
_entity.id
_entity.type
_entity.pdbx_description
1 polymer ?
#
loop_
_entity_poly.entity_id
_entity_poly.type
_entity_poly.pdbx_seq_one_letter_code
_entity_poly.pdbx_strand_id
1 'polypeptide(L)'
;MQHSLETFLMEIDSESFTEIHLMASGKCDGRVPEGEMRLWFDQINADLEHPFIYKKIGMFQIHEGEDILVFDMMVHEFVEGTKKGTTHLYYMDTNNHFVLTKFKGEAYQRTIAAYWAYARSIGFERIYIYACAPPHGDGYLFYGPPPEQMYLTDNKLQNWYLRTIGRGLQSGTIVGDNETFEKLVSGRTDGELVNEIYFDGGLWPDLIEKFVNETPRRNFKGFIRSKSVQCQKQMFLYNLSKVKDNVLDEDELQPAEIASCRDNWMNFQARYQLQFDTLRSAKYATLIILLHFKEMKNQREDDDFQRLFANMRI
;
A
#
# COMPACT_ATOMS: atom_id res chain seq x y z
N MET A 1 13.28 -2.77 -7.13
CA MET A 1 12.70 -1.41 -7.26
C MET A 1 13.76 -0.35 -7.49
N GLN A 2 14.77 -0.22 -6.62
CA GLN A 2 15.87 0.75 -6.73
C GLN A 2 16.48 0.86 -8.15
N HIS A 3 16.87 -0.26 -8.75
CA HIS A 3 17.43 -0.28 -10.10
C HIS A 3 16.54 0.40 -11.18
N SER A 4 15.21 0.28 -11.07
CA SER A 4 14.28 0.93 -12.00
C SER A 4 14.24 2.44 -11.80
N LEU A 5 14.43 2.91 -10.56
CA LEU A 5 14.50 4.34 -10.24
C LEU A 5 15.82 4.92 -10.74
N GLU A 6 16.95 4.23 -10.52
CA GLU A 6 18.26 4.66 -11.02
C GLU A 6 18.28 4.77 -12.54
N THR A 7 17.73 3.77 -13.24
CA THR A 7 17.59 3.81 -14.71
C THR A 7 16.83 5.07 -15.14
N PHE A 8 15.73 5.41 -14.45
CA PHE A 8 14.97 6.62 -14.73
C PHE A 8 15.77 7.91 -14.45
N LEU A 9 16.48 7.97 -13.32
CA LEU A 9 17.29 9.14 -12.97
C LEU A 9 18.40 9.37 -14.01
N MET A 10 18.99 8.30 -14.54
CA MET A 10 19.93 8.37 -15.66
C MET A 10 19.27 8.88 -16.95
N GLU A 11 18.06 8.42 -17.29
CA GLU A 11 17.33 8.87 -18.49
C GLU A 11 17.03 10.39 -18.49
N ILE A 12 16.94 11.01 -17.30
CA ILE A 12 16.67 12.45 -17.16
C ILE A 12 17.93 13.26 -16.81
N ASP A 13 19.12 12.66 -16.94
CA ASP A 13 20.41 13.27 -16.59
C ASP A 13 20.45 13.86 -15.16
N SER A 14 19.84 13.15 -14.20
CA SER A 14 19.81 13.58 -12.80
C SER A 14 21.02 13.07 -12.02
N GLU A 15 21.70 13.99 -11.33
CA GLU A 15 22.74 13.66 -10.34
C GLU A 15 22.16 13.44 -8.93
N SER A 16 20.83 13.47 -8.79
CA SER A 16 20.19 13.31 -7.49
C SER A 16 20.39 11.88 -6.96
N PHE A 17 20.91 11.78 -5.74
CA PHE A 17 20.97 10.52 -5.02
C PHE A 17 19.61 10.22 -4.38
N THR A 18 18.96 9.17 -4.86
CA THR A 18 17.64 8.73 -4.38
C THR A 18 17.66 7.22 -4.16
N GLU A 19 17.20 6.79 -2.99
CA GLU A 19 17.15 5.39 -2.58
C GLU A 19 15.73 4.96 -2.20
N ILE A 20 15.39 3.71 -2.48
CA ILE A 20 14.16 3.05 -2.05
C ILE A 20 14.52 1.98 -1.03
N HIS A 21 13.88 2.05 0.14
CA HIS A 21 14.11 1.13 1.25
C HIS A 21 12.82 0.45 1.68
N LEU A 22 12.88 -0.87 1.94
CA LEU A 22 11.88 -1.56 2.75
C LEU A 22 12.11 -1.15 4.21
N MET A 23 11.24 -0.31 4.76
CA MET A 23 11.40 0.23 6.11
C MET A 23 10.85 -0.72 7.18
N ALA A 24 9.79 -1.46 6.86
CA ALA A 24 9.17 -2.44 7.76
C ALA A 24 8.41 -3.50 6.98
N SER A 25 8.35 -4.70 7.54
CA SER A 25 7.49 -5.79 7.06
C SER A 25 7.06 -6.69 8.20
N GLY A 26 5.83 -7.17 8.18
CA GLY A 26 5.34 -8.05 9.26
C GLY A 26 4.00 -8.69 8.95
N LYS A 27 3.63 -9.69 9.74
CA LYS A 27 2.35 -10.40 9.60
C LYS A 27 1.21 -9.65 10.31
N CYS A 28 0.03 -9.70 9.73
CA CYS A 28 -1.22 -9.22 10.31
C CYS A 28 -2.34 -10.21 10.01
N ASP A 29 -3.22 -10.46 10.98
CA ASP A 29 -4.36 -11.37 10.83
C ASP A 29 -5.48 -10.77 9.95
N GLY A 30 -5.51 -9.44 9.78
CA GLY A 30 -6.51 -8.75 8.95
C GLY A 30 -7.95 -9.02 9.40
N ARG A 31 -8.23 -8.90 10.71
CA ARG A 31 -9.52 -9.25 11.30
C ARG A 31 -10.61 -8.26 10.91
N VAL A 32 -11.79 -8.78 10.56
CA VAL A 32 -12.99 -7.96 10.35
C VAL A 32 -13.39 -7.33 11.69
N PRO A 33 -13.57 -5.99 11.78
CA PRO A 33 -13.91 -5.32 13.04
C PRO A 33 -15.18 -5.87 13.68
N GLU A 34 -15.22 -5.90 15.01
CA GLU A 34 -16.42 -6.30 15.75
C GLU A 34 -17.61 -5.39 15.43
N GLY A 35 -18.80 -5.98 15.29
CA GLY A 35 -20.03 -5.26 14.98
C GLY A 35 -20.95 -6.00 14.01
N GLU A 36 -21.97 -5.31 13.51
CA GLU A 36 -23.00 -5.87 12.63
C GLU A 36 -22.42 -6.45 11.33
N MET A 37 -21.36 -5.85 10.78
CA MET A 37 -20.69 -6.36 9.59
C MET A 37 -20.10 -7.76 9.84
N ARG A 38 -19.38 -7.95 10.95
CA ARG A 38 -18.79 -9.25 11.31
C ARG A 38 -19.84 -10.32 11.56
N LEU A 39 -20.92 -9.96 12.26
CA LEU A 39 -22.07 -10.84 12.45
C LEU A 39 -22.72 -11.25 11.12
N TRP A 40 -22.83 -10.30 10.19
CA TRP A 40 -23.36 -10.59 8.86
C TRP A 40 -22.41 -11.45 8.02
N PHE A 41 -21.10 -11.27 8.13
CA PHE A 41 -20.09 -12.11 7.45
C PHE A 41 -20.22 -13.57 7.90
N ASP A 42 -20.36 -13.78 9.20
CA ASP A 42 -20.58 -15.12 9.77
C ASP A 42 -21.87 -15.76 9.21
N GLN A 43 -22.97 -15.00 9.15
CA GLN A 43 -24.25 -15.48 8.59
C GLN A 43 -24.18 -15.92 7.12
N ILE A 44 -23.32 -15.30 6.31
CA ILE A 44 -23.16 -15.63 4.89
C ILE A 44 -21.99 -16.58 4.62
N ASN A 45 -21.34 -17.11 5.68
CA ASN A 45 -20.13 -17.92 5.62
C ASN A 45 -18.96 -17.22 4.89
N ALA A 46 -18.76 -15.92 5.13
CA ALA A 46 -17.56 -15.20 4.73
C ALA A 46 -16.44 -15.38 5.78
N ASP A 47 -15.20 -15.17 5.37
CA ASP A 47 -14.04 -15.21 6.25
C ASP A 47 -14.09 -14.02 7.21
N LEU A 48 -13.76 -14.27 8.48
CA LEU A 48 -13.72 -13.25 9.53
C LEU A 48 -12.31 -12.67 9.75
N GLU A 49 -11.32 -13.23 9.06
CA GLU A 49 -9.91 -12.88 9.08
C GLU A 49 -9.35 -12.99 7.66
N HIS A 50 -8.50 -12.03 7.28
CA HIS A 50 -7.85 -12.00 6.00
C HIS A 50 -6.35 -11.75 6.20
N PRO A 51 -5.57 -12.78 6.55
CA PRO A 51 -4.15 -12.60 6.88
C PRO A 51 -3.33 -12.05 5.71
N PHE A 52 -2.42 -11.14 6.01
CA PHE A 52 -1.50 -10.55 5.05
C PHE A 52 -0.15 -10.22 5.68
N ILE A 53 0.86 -10.04 4.83
CA ILE A 53 2.11 -9.39 5.18
C ILE A 53 1.97 -7.91 4.84
N TYR A 54 2.14 -7.01 5.81
CA TYR A 54 2.31 -5.59 5.49
C TYR A 54 3.74 -5.34 5.07
N LYS A 55 3.96 -4.48 4.07
CA LYS A 55 5.28 -3.88 3.79
C LYS A 55 5.14 -2.36 3.72
N LYS A 56 6.10 -1.66 4.33
CA LYS A 56 6.22 -0.21 4.28
C LYS A 56 7.49 0.14 3.50
N ILE A 57 7.33 0.85 2.40
CA ILE A 57 8.40 1.16 1.45
C ILE A 57 8.52 2.67 1.33
N GLY A 58 9.71 3.20 1.61
CA GLY A 58 10.02 4.62 1.56
C GLY A 58 11.01 4.96 0.47
N MET A 59 10.86 6.13 -0.15
CA MET A 59 11.85 6.71 -1.06
C MET A 59 12.49 7.91 -0.40
N PHE A 60 13.81 7.89 -0.30
CA PHE A 60 14.63 8.91 0.33
C PHE A 60 15.50 9.59 -0.70
N GLN A 61 15.66 10.90 -0.58
CA GLN A 61 16.49 11.69 -1.48
C GLN A 61 17.40 12.61 -0.67
N ILE A 62 18.65 12.76 -1.11
CA ILE A 62 19.56 13.72 -0.48
C ILE A 62 19.26 15.12 -1.01
N HIS A 63 19.00 16.05 -0.09
CA HIS A 63 18.81 17.47 -0.37
C HIS A 63 19.71 18.31 0.54
N GLU A 64 20.65 19.05 -0.07
CA GLU A 64 21.68 19.84 0.65
C GLU A 64 22.47 19.01 1.68
N GLY A 65 22.76 17.75 1.35
CA GLY A 65 23.54 16.84 2.21
C GLY A 65 22.75 16.11 3.30
N GLU A 66 21.43 16.26 3.35
CA GLU A 66 20.55 15.62 4.34
C GLU A 66 19.46 14.77 3.66
N ASP A 67 19.09 13.65 4.26
CA ASP A 67 18.03 12.77 3.75
C ASP A 67 16.64 13.37 3.94
N ILE A 68 15.79 13.16 2.93
CA ILE A 68 14.37 13.50 2.95
C ILE A 68 13.57 12.31 2.44
N LEU A 69 12.66 11.78 3.25
CA LEU A 69 11.62 10.84 2.81
C LEU A 69 10.64 11.61 1.92
N VAL A 70 10.56 11.31 0.62
CA VAL A 70 9.77 12.07 -0.37
C VAL A 70 8.52 11.32 -0.87
N PHE A 71 8.54 9.99 -0.77
CA PHE A 71 7.43 9.10 -1.12
C PHE A 71 7.36 7.98 -0.10
N ASP A 72 6.15 7.58 0.26
CA ASP A 72 5.87 6.53 1.23
C ASP A 72 4.70 5.68 0.75
N MET A 73 4.80 4.37 0.94
CA MET A 73 3.84 3.39 0.44
C MET A 73 3.69 2.26 1.44
N MET A 74 2.44 1.89 1.74
CA MET A 74 2.06 0.70 2.47
C MET A 74 1.35 -0.27 1.53
N VAL A 75 1.74 -1.54 1.58
CA VAL A 75 1.12 -2.62 0.81
C VAL A 75 0.71 -3.77 1.71
N HIS A 76 -0.41 -4.41 1.40
CA HIS A 76 -0.80 -5.68 1.99
C HIS A 76 -0.58 -6.80 0.96
N GLU A 77 0.20 -7.80 1.34
CA GLU A 77 0.58 -8.93 0.51
C GLU A 77 -0.11 -10.19 1.04
N PHE A 78 -1.12 -10.67 0.32
CA PHE A 78 -1.91 -11.85 0.71
C PHE A 78 -1.22 -13.12 0.19
N VAL A 79 -0.51 -13.80 1.09
CA VAL A 79 0.23 -15.04 0.79
C VAL A 79 -0.56 -16.31 1.12
N GLU A 80 -1.68 -16.16 1.83
CA GLU A 80 -2.58 -17.23 2.26
C GLU A 80 -4.04 -16.76 2.26
N GLY A 81 -4.96 -17.66 2.62
CA GLY A 81 -6.40 -17.38 2.63
C GLY A 81 -7.00 -17.23 1.22
N THR A 82 -8.24 -16.75 1.17
CA THR A 82 -9.04 -16.59 -0.05
C THR A 82 -8.46 -15.58 -1.03
N LYS A 83 -7.65 -14.64 -0.54
CA LYS A 83 -7.00 -13.61 -1.35
C LYS A 83 -5.57 -13.95 -1.76
N LYS A 84 -5.09 -15.17 -1.49
CA LYS A 84 -3.73 -15.61 -1.83
C LYS A 84 -3.35 -15.20 -3.26
N GLY A 85 -2.15 -14.64 -3.43
CA GLY A 85 -1.64 -14.18 -4.71
C GLY A 85 -2.04 -12.74 -5.07
N THR A 86 -2.66 -12.00 -4.15
CA THR A 86 -3.00 -10.58 -4.33
C THR A 86 -2.06 -9.65 -3.57
N THR A 87 -1.66 -8.57 -4.23
CA THR A 87 -1.11 -7.38 -3.57
C THR A 87 -2.14 -6.27 -3.55
N HIS A 88 -2.28 -5.59 -2.42
CA HIS A 88 -3.12 -4.41 -2.26
C HIS A 88 -2.22 -3.21 -1.97
N LEU A 89 -2.29 -2.17 -2.81
CA LEU A 89 -1.73 -0.86 -2.49
C LEU A 89 -2.62 -0.18 -1.45
N TYR A 90 -2.31 -0.37 -0.16
CA TYR A 90 -3.15 0.07 0.96
C TYR A 90 -3.22 1.59 1.08
N TYR A 91 -2.07 2.24 1.24
CA TYR A 91 -1.96 3.68 1.20
C TYR A 91 -0.65 4.09 0.52
N MET A 92 -0.67 5.25 -0.12
CA MET A 92 0.52 5.88 -0.66
C MET A 92 0.36 7.39 -0.53
N ASP A 93 1.46 8.06 -0.24
CA ASP A 93 1.50 9.50 -0.13
C ASP A 93 2.85 10.03 -0.59
N THR A 94 2.91 11.34 -0.83
CA THR A 94 4.10 12.04 -1.30
C THR A 94 4.17 13.42 -0.67
N ASN A 95 5.39 13.91 -0.41
CA ASN A 95 5.56 15.32 -0.05
C ASN A 95 6.08 16.15 -1.24
N ASN A 96 6.18 17.47 -1.03
CA ASN A 96 6.55 18.42 -2.07
C ASN A 96 8.05 18.62 -2.27
N HIS A 97 8.90 17.99 -1.46
CA HIS A 97 10.34 18.28 -1.40
C HIS A 97 11.18 17.43 -2.36
N PHE A 98 10.54 16.72 -3.29
CA PHE A 98 11.22 15.96 -4.34
C PHE A 98 12.07 16.89 -5.24
N VAL A 99 13.37 16.65 -5.24
CA VAL A 99 14.36 17.29 -6.13
C VAL A 99 14.06 16.88 -7.56
N LEU A 100 13.98 17.87 -8.46
CA LEU A 100 13.42 17.75 -9.81
C LEU A 100 11.90 17.56 -9.82
N THR A 101 11.19 18.52 -9.22
CA THR A 101 9.73 18.54 -9.07
C THR A 101 8.95 18.26 -10.35
N LYS A 102 9.49 18.61 -11.54
CA LYS A 102 8.88 18.31 -12.85
C LYS A 102 8.72 16.81 -13.10
N PHE A 103 9.63 16.00 -12.55
CA PHE A 103 9.73 14.56 -12.79
C PHE A 103 9.19 13.70 -11.65
N LYS A 104 8.84 14.30 -10.50
CA LYS A 104 8.35 13.57 -9.30
C LYS A 104 7.22 12.60 -9.61
N GLY A 105 6.24 13.04 -10.42
CA GLY A 105 5.11 12.21 -10.82
C GLY A 105 5.54 10.95 -11.55
N GLU A 106 6.52 11.04 -12.47
CA GLU A 106 7.01 9.87 -13.20
C GLU A 106 7.88 8.97 -12.33
N ALA A 107 8.71 9.53 -11.44
CA ALA A 107 9.50 8.76 -10.47
C ALA A 107 8.59 7.85 -9.63
N TYR A 108 7.48 8.39 -9.12
CA TYR A 108 6.52 7.65 -8.32
C TYR A 108 5.78 6.58 -9.13
N GLN A 109 5.38 6.91 -10.37
CA GLN A 109 4.76 5.93 -11.28
C GLN A 109 5.69 4.75 -11.55
N ARG A 110 6.97 5.01 -11.86
CA ARG A 110 7.96 3.97 -12.11
C ARG A 110 8.24 3.13 -10.87
N THR A 111 8.27 3.75 -9.70
CA THR A 111 8.46 3.05 -8.43
C THR A 111 7.36 2.03 -8.19
N ILE A 112 6.10 2.42 -8.37
CA ILE A 112 4.94 1.52 -8.20
C ILE A 112 4.92 0.43 -9.27
N ALA A 113 5.18 0.79 -10.53
CA ALA A 113 5.26 -0.21 -11.60
C ALA A 113 6.39 -1.23 -11.34
N ALA A 114 7.52 -0.78 -10.81
CA ALA A 114 8.63 -1.65 -10.42
C ALA A 114 8.29 -2.55 -9.22
N TYR A 115 7.49 -2.07 -8.26
CA TYR A 115 6.94 -2.91 -7.19
C TYR A 115 6.05 -4.01 -7.77
N TRP A 116 5.13 -3.69 -8.69
CA TRP A 116 4.26 -4.71 -9.30
C TRP A 116 5.03 -5.71 -10.17
N ALA A 117 6.09 -5.26 -10.86
CA ALA A 117 7.00 -6.15 -11.57
C ALA A 117 7.71 -7.12 -10.61
N TYR A 118 8.15 -6.64 -9.45
CA TYR A 118 8.71 -7.46 -8.38
C TYR A 118 7.67 -8.42 -7.80
N ALA A 119 6.47 -7.94 -7.43
CA ALA A 119 5.40 -8.76 -6.91
C ALA A 119 5.08 -9.93 -7.87
N ARG A 120 4.98 -9.63 -9.17
CA ARG A 120 4.82 -10.63 -10.23
C ARG A 120 5.96 -11.65 -10.25
N SER A 121 7.22 -11.20 -10.14
CA SER A 121 8.39 -12.08 -10.23
C SER A 121 8.50 -13.05 -9.05
N ILE A 122 7.93 -12.69 -7.90
CA ILE A 122 7.85 -13.56 -6.73
C ILE A 122 6.57 -14.40 -6.67
N GLY A 123 5.62 -14.19 -7.60
CA GLY A 123 4.46 -15.09 -7.78
C GLY A 123 3.09 -14.49 -7.45
N PHE A 124 3.00 -13.19 -7.14
CA PHE A 124 1.71 -12.51 -7.07
C PHE A 124 1.09 -12.41 -8.47
N GLU A 125 -0.22 -12.60 -8.53
CA GLU A 125 -1.00 -12.65 -9.77
C GLU A 125 -2.10 -11.60 -9.82
N ARG A 126 -2.38 -10.89 -8.71
CA ARG A 126 -3.40 -9.83 -8.68
C ARG A 126 -2.90 -8.57 -7.99
N ILE A 127 -3.37 -7.43 -8.47
CA ILE A 127 -3.19 -6.11 -7.88
C ILE A 127 -4.56 -5.52 -7.60
N TYR A 128 -4.78 -5.09 -6.36
CA TYR A 128 -5.93 -4.30 -5.97
C TYR A 128 -5.48 -2.87 -5.59
N ILE A 129 -6.17 -1.87 -6.14
CA ILE A 129 -5.96 -0.45 -5.81
C ILE A 129 -7.32 0.20 -5.62
N TYR A 130 -7.47 0.91 -4.50
CA TYR A 130 -8.53 1.89 -4.32
C TYR A 130 -7.97 3.31 -4.53
N ALA A 131 -8.31 3.92 -5.67
CA ALA A 131 -7.96 5.30 -5.99
C ALA A 131 -8.94 6.27 -5.33
N CYS A 132 -8.62 6.65 -4.10
CA CYS A 132 -9.28 7.68 -3.32
C CYS A 132 -8.28 8.78 -2.99
N ALA A 133 -8.59 10.04 -3.29
CA ALA A 133 -7.77 11.16 -2.82
C ALA A 133 -8.11 11.46 -1.36
N PRO A 134 -7.13 11.86 -0.53
CA PRO A 134 -7.44 12.27 0.84
C PRO A 134 -8.27 13.56 0.83
N PRO A 135 -9.07 13.82 1.89
CA PRO A 135 -9.71 15.11 2.08
C PRO A 135 -8.69 16.25 2.01
N HIS A 136 -9.11 17.41 1.47
CA HIS A 136 -8.24 18.58 1.37
C HIS A 136 -7.68 18.99 2.74
N GLY A 137 -6.34 19.08 2.83
CA GLY A 137 -5.65 19.45 4.06
C GLY A 137 -5.26 18.26 4.94
N ASP A 138 -5.56 17.03 4.54
CA ASP A 138 -5.13 15.80 5.20
C ASP A 138 -4.10 15.03 4.35
N GLY A 139 -3.28 14.21 5.01
CA GLY A 139 -2.28 13.35 4.40
C GLY A 139 -2.54 11.89 4.76
N TYR A 140 -2.31 10.98 3.82
CA TYR A 140 -2.43 9.55 4.14
C TYR A 140 -1.24 9.08 4.97
N LEU A 141 -0.02 9.49 4.62
CA LEU A 141 1.21 8.99 5.25
C LEU A 141 2.20 10.09 5.67
N PHE A 142 1.96 11.36 5.35
CA PHE A 142 2.77 12.48 5.83
C PHE A 142 1.97 13.41 6.73
N TYR A 143 2.45 13.62 7.96
CA TYR A 143 1.82 14.55 8.90
C TYR A 143 2.21 16.00 8.59
N GLY A 144 1.22 16.90 8.61
CA GLY A 144 1.42 18.33 8.40
C GLY A 144 2.02 18.65 7.03
N PRO A 145 1.31 18.40 5.92
CA PRO A 145 1.77 18.80 4.59
C PRO A 145 1.81 20.33 4.44
N PRO A 146 2.58 20.87 3.48
CA PRO A 146 2.67 22.32 3.25
C PRO A 146 1.30 22.93 2.92
N PRO A 147 0.99 24.16 3.35
CA PRO A 147 -0.25 24.84 2.97
C PRO A 147 -0.48 24.94 1.45
N GLU A 148 0.61 25.06 0.68
CA GLU A 148 0.61 25.12 -0.78
C GLU A 148 0.55 23.75 -1.48
N GLN A 149 0.44 22.64 -0.72
CA GLN A 149 0.31 21.30 -1.28
C GLN A 149 -0.91 21.21 -2.20
N MET A 150 -0.64 20.89 -3.47
CA MET A 150 -1.67 20.63 -4.45
C MET A 150 -2.08 19.16 -4.40
N TYR A 151 -3.31 18.91 -4.00
CA TYR A 151 -3.90 17.58 -4.01
C TYR A 151 -4.49 17.27 -5.39
N LEU A 152 -4.31 16.04 -5.87
CA LEU A 152 -5.03 15.57 -7.04
C LEU A 152 -6.50 15.38 -6.69
N THR A 153 -7.39 15.84 -7.55
CA THR A 153 -8.81 15.45 -7.47
C THR A 153 -8.95 13.96 -7.82
N ASP A 154 -10.02 13.30 -7.40
CA ASP A 154 -10.26 11.88 -7.71
C ASP A 154 -10.04 11.55 -9.19
N ASN A 155 -10.64 12.33 -10.10
CA ASN A 155 -10.48 12.09 -11.54
C ASN A 155 -9.00 12.22 -11.99
N LYS A 156 -8.23 13.17 -11.44
CA LYS A 156 -6.80 13.29 -11.75
C LYS A 156 -5.99 12.12 -11.21
N LEU A 157 -6.31 11.64 -10.02
CA LEU A 157 -5.67 10.48 -9.38
C LEU A 157 -5.98 9.18 -10.15
N GLN A 158 -7.23 8.96 -10.53
CA GLN A 158 -7.65 7.82 -11.36
C GLN A 158 -6.89 7.80 -12.70
N ASN A 159 -6.82 8.96 -13.37
CA ASN A 159 -6.04 9.09 -14.60
C ASN A 159 -4.53 8.89 -14.37
N TRP A 160 -4.03 9.22 -13.19
CA TRP A 160 -2.63 8.99 -12.82
C TRP A 160 -2.32 7.49 -12.68
N TYR A 161 -3.20 6.71 -12.04
CA TYR A 161 -3.07 5.25 -11.99
C TYR A 161 -3.21 4.59 -13.37
N LEU A 162 -4.19 5.03 -14.19
CA LEU A 162 -4.33 4.56 -15.58
C LEU A 162 -3.05 4.81 -16.39
N ARG A 163 -2.43 6.00 -16.26
CA ARG A 163 -1.14 6.28 -16.91
C ARG A 163 -0.01 5.40 -16.37
N THR A 164 0.00 5.11 -15.07
CA THR A 164 1.00 4.22 -14.44
C THR A 164 0.93 2.82 -15.07
N ILE A 165 -0.28 2.24 -15.10
CA ILE A 165 -0.51 0.91 -15.69
C ILE A 165 -0.21 0.95 -17.20
N GLY A 166 -0.72 1.95 -17.92
CA GLY A 166 -0.49 2.08 -19.36
C GLY A 166 0.98 2.19 -19.75
N ARG A 167 1.77 2.99 -19.02
CA ARG A 167 3.22 3.09 -19.21
C ARG A 167 3.93 1.79 -18.89
N GLY A 168 3.59 1.15 -17.78
CA GLY A 168 4.16 -0.14 -17.40
C GLY A 168 3.88 -1.24 -18.41
N LEU A 169 2.70 -1.25 -19.03
CA LEU A 169 2.36 -2.17 -20.12
C LEU A 169 3.18 -1.87 -21.38
N GLN A 170 3.31 -0.59 -21.74
CA GLN A 170 4.08 -0.18 -22.91
C GLN A 170 5.57 -0.53 -22.78
N SER A 171 6.15 -0.38 -21.60
CA SER A 171 7.55 -0.73 -21.32
C SER A 171 7.76 -2.23 -21.06
N GLY A 172 6.69 -3.01 -20.90
CA GLY A 172 6.76 -4.42 -20.50
C GLY A 172 7.10 -4.64 -19.02
N THR A 173 7.16 -3.57 -18.22
CA THR A 173 7.35 -3.66 -16.76
C THR A 173 6.15 -4.32 -16.07
N ILE A 174 4.95 -4.01 -16.55
CA ILE A 174 3.70 -4.67 -16.13
C ILE A 174 3.27 -5.58 -17.28
N VAL A 175 2.96 -6.83 -16.95
CA VAL A 175 2.47 -7.82 -17.91
C VAL A 175 1.20 -8.43 -17.32
N GLY A 176 0.07 -8.24 -17.99
CA GLY A 176 -1.23 -8.64 -17.47
C GLY A 176 -2.40 -8.00 -18.20
N ASP A 177 -3.59 -8.12 -17.62
CA ASP A 177 -4.82 -7.51 -18.11
C ASP A 177 -5.71 -7.02 -16.97
N ASN A 178 -6.63 -6.10 -17.30
CA ASN A 178 -7.55 -5.56 -16.31
C ASN A 178 -8.68 -6.56 -16.05
N GLU A 179 -8.93 -6.87 -14.77
CA GLU A 179 -10.05 -7.69 -14.37
C GLU A 179 -11.33 -6.86 -14.30
N THR A 180 -12.46 -7.46 -14.68
CA THR A 180 -13.75 -6.77 -14.61
C THR A 180 -14.54 -7.23 -13.40
N PHE A 181 -15.30 -6.29 -12.87
CA PHE A 181 -16.15 -6.59 -11.74
C PHE A 181 -17.21 -7.66 -12.03
N GLU A 182 -17.73 -7.72 -13.26
CA GLU A 182 -18.71 -8.74 -13.62
C GLU A 182 -18.12 -10.16 -13.55
N LYS A 183 -16.85 -10.33 -13.94
CA LYS A 183 -16.14 -11.61 -13.80
C LYS A 183 -15.96 -12.00 -12.33
N LEU A 184 -15.67 -11.04 -11.44
CA LEU A 184 -15.63 -11.27 -10.00
C LEU A 184 -16.97 -11.71 -9.42
N VAL A 185 -18.09 -11.10 -9.84
CA VAL A 185 -19.42 -11.42 -9.29
C VAL A 185 -19.94 -12.76 -9.82
N SER A 186 -19.57 -13.14 -11.04
CA SER A 186 -20.13 -14.33 -11.69
C SER A 186 -19.77 -15.62 -10.93
N GLY A 187 -20.78 -16.46 -10.67
CA GLY A 187 -20.60 -17.80 -10.09
C GLY A 187 -20.30 -17.89 -8.59
N ARG A 188 -20.08 -16.77 -7.88
CA ARG A 188 -19.78 -16.76 -6.43
C ARG A 188 -21.03 -16.65 -5.57
N THR A 189 -21.02 -17.24 -4.37
CA THR A 189 -21.96 -16.96 -3.26
C THR A 189 -21.72 -15.55 -2.70
N ASP A 190 -22.60 -15.08 -1.79
CA ASP A 190 -22.41 -13.77 -1.15
C ASP A 190 -21.14 -13.76 -0.28
N GLY A 191 -20.88 -14.84 0.46
CA GLY A 191 -19.66 -14.99 1.27
C GLY A 191 -18.38 -15.03 0.44
N GLU A 192 -18.34 -15.84 -0.62
CA GLU A 192 -17.19 -15.89 -1.54
C GLU A 192 -16.93 -14.53 -2.21
N LEU A 193 -18.00 -13.79 -2.55
CA LEU A 193 -17.87 -12.46 -3.15
C LEU A 193 -17.29 -11.46 -2.14
N VAL A 194 -17.78 -11.46 -0.89
CA VAL A 194 -17.23 -10.63 0.19
C VAL A 194 -15.75 -10.93 0.40
N ASN A 195 -15.38 -12.21 0.47
CA ASN A 195 -14.00 -12.65 0.64
C ASN A 195 -13.05 -12.10 -0.44
N GLU A 196 -13.54 -11.89 -1.65
CA GLU A 196 -12.74 -11.41 -2.77
C GLU A 196 -12.63 -9.88 -2.83
N ILE A 197 -13.60 -9.15 -2.28
CA ILE A 197 -13.68 -7.68 -2.41
C ILE A 197 -13.40 -6.92 -1.11
N TYR A 198 -13.44 -7.58 0.04
CA TYR A 198 -13.18 -6.95 1.33
C TYR A 198 -11.68 -6.74 1.54
N PHE A 199 -11.20 -5.53 1.32
CA PHE A 199 -9.83 -5.10 1.65
C PHE A 199 -9.93 -3.99 2.70
N ASP A 200 -9.23 -4.14 3.83
CA ASP A 200 -9.12 -3.05 4.83
C ASP A 200 -8.60 -1.77 4.17
N GLY A 201 -9.20 -0.62 4.50
CA GLY A 201 -8.96 0.67 3.85
C GLY A 201 -9.30 0.73 2.35
N GLY A 202 -9.95 -0.30 1.80
CA GLY A 202 -10.38 -0.37 0.40
C GLY A 202 -11.75 0.27 0.14
N LEU A 203 -12.26 0.10 -1.08
CA LEU A 203 -13.54 0.68 -1.51
C LEU A 203 -14.77 0.07 -0.80
N TRP A 204 -14.72 -1.24 -0.53
CA TRP A 204 -15.91 -2.02 -0.18
C TRP A 204 -16.31 -2.03 1.30
N PRO A 205 -15.41 -1.98 2.30
CA PRO A 205 -15.80 -2.06 3.71
C PRO A 205 -16.93 -1.10 4.09
N ASP A 206 -16.78 0.21 3.84
CA ASP A 206 -17.79 1.22 4.16
C ASP A 206 -19.11 1.02 3.41
N LEU A 207 -19.04 0.55 2.17
CA LEU A 207 -20.23 0.28 1.36
C LEU A 207 -20.98 -0.94 1.87
N ILE A 208 -20.26 -1.98 2.28
CA ILE A 208 -20.82 -3.17 2.88
C ILE A 208 -21.41 -2.83 4.25
N GLU A 209 -20.74 -2.01 5.06
CA GLU A 209 -21.27 -1.56 6.34
C GLU A 209 -22.61 -0.82 6.17
N LYS A 210 -22.68 0.11 5.21
CA LYS A 210 -23.92 0.80 4.85
C LYS A 210 -25.00 -0.19 4.43
N PHE A 211 -24.68 -1.15 3.57
CA PHE A 211 -25.61 -2.19 3.13
C PHE A 211 -26.11 -3.05 4.30
N VAL A 212 -25.23 -3.47 5.21
CA VAL A 212 -25.59 -4.28 6.39
C VAL A 212 -26.55 -3.52 7.31
N ASN A 213 -26.41 -2.20 7.38
CA ASN A 213 -27.28 -1.33 8.18
C ASN A 213 -28.59 -0.92 7.47
N GLU A 214 -28.77 -1.22 6.17
CA GLU A 214 -30.02 -0.92 5.45
C GLU A 214 -31.18 -1.82 5.91
N THR A 215 -32.37 -1.23 6.07
CA THR A 215 -33.61 -1.96 6.42
C THR A 215 -34.76 -1.58 5.48
N PRO A 216 -35.36 -2.50 4.70
CA PRO A 216 -34.95 -3.90 4.52
C PRO A 216 -33.67 -4.03 3.67
N ARG A 217 -32.84 -5.04 3.96
CA ARG A 217 -31.66 -5.35 3.15
C ARG A 217 -32.07 -5.78 1.74
N ARG A 218 -31.44 -5.19 0.73
CA ARG A 218 -31.63 -5.56 -0.68
C ARG A 218 -30.82 -6.81 -1.03
N ASN A 219 -30.98 -7.31 -2.26
CA ASN A 219 -30.09 -8.36 -2.79
C ASN A 219 -28.64 -7.86 -2.85
N PHE A 220 -27.72 -8.52 -2.14
CA PHE A 220 -26.32 -8.10 -2.02
C PHE A 220 -25.62 -8.03 -3.39
N LYS A 221 -25.71 -9.07 -4.22
CA LYS A 221 -25.12 -9.07 -5.58
C LYS A 221 -25.66 -7.93 -6.45
N GLY A 222 -26.95 -7.61 -6.33
CA GLY A 222 -27.57 -6.48 -7.02
C GLY A 222 -27.02 -5.13 -6.55
N PHE A 223 -26.86 -4.94 -5.23
CA PHE A 223 -26.22 -3.77 -4.64
C PHE A 223 -24.78 -3.63 -5.17
N ILE A 224 -24.02 -4.72 -5.10
CA ILE A 224 -22.64 -4.79 -5.52
C ILE A 224 -22.46 -4.46 -7.02
N ARG A 225 -23.31 -5.01 -7.91
CA ARG A 225 -23.33 -4.64 -9.34
C ARG A 225 -23.68 -3.18 -9.58
N SER A 226 -24.61 -2.61 -8.80
CA SER A 226 -24.95 -1.19 -8.94
C SER A 226 -23.79 -0.29 -8.53
N LYS A 227 -23.13 -0.61 -7.41
CA LYS A 227 -22.00 0.15 -6.88
C LYS A 227 -20.75 0.03 -7.71
N SER A 228 -20.47 -1.13 -8.31
CA SER A 228 -19.31 -1.30 -9.17
C SER A 228 -19.36 -0.43 -10.42
N VAL A 229 -20.54 -0.19 -10.99
CA VAL A 229 -20.72 0.77 -12.10
C VAL A 229 -20.47 2.20 -11.64
N GLN A 230 -20.97 2.57 -10.45
CA GLN A 230 -20.78 3.92 -9.89
C GLN A 230 -19.30 4.20 -9.54
N CYS A 231 -18.59 3.20 -9.02
CA CYS A 231 -17.23 3.32 -8.52
C CYS A 231 -16.17 2.74 -9.47
N GLN A 232 -16.53 2.40 -10.72
CA GLN A 232 -15.67 1.68 -11.66
C GLN A 232 -14.30 2.35 -11.86
N LYS A 233 -14.26 3.69 -11.84
CA LYS A 233 -13.01 4.44 -12.04
C LYS A 233 -12.15 4.52 -10.77
N GLN A 234 -12.70 4.22 -9.60
CA GLN A 234 -12.01 4.30 -8.32
C GLN A 234 -11.31 2.98 -7.96
N MET A 235 -11.77 1.85 -8.50
CA MET A 235 -11.20 0.54 -8.17
C MET A 235 -10.47 -0.03 -9.38
N PHE A 236 -9.21 -0.41 -9.16
CA PHE A 236 -8.41 -1.12 -10.15
C PHE A 236 -8.17 -2.52 -9.62
N LEU A 237 -8.62 -3.51 -10.39
CA LEU A 237 -8.24 -4.90 -10.20
C LEU A 237 -7.51 -5.35 -11.46
N TYR A 238 -6.26 -5.75 -11.28
CA TYR A 238 -5.38 -6.08 -12.40
C TYR A 238 -4.81 -7.48 -12.21
N ASN A 239 -4.97 -8.35 -13.21
CA ASN A 239 -4.41 -9.68 -13.21
C ASN A 239 -3.02 -9.61 -13.86
N LEU A 240 -1.99 -9.89 -13.07
CA LEU A 240 -0.63 -10.05 -13.55
C LEU A 240 -0.49 -11.42 -14.22
N SER A 241 0.22 -11.48 -15.35
CA SER A 241 0.48 -12.76 -16.02
C SER A 241 1.31 -13.66 -15.11
N LYS A 242 0.71 -14.79 -14.69
CA LYS A 242 1.30 -15.75 -13.77
C LYS A 242 2.69 -16.22 -14.21
N VAL A 243 3.64 -16.22 -13.28
CA VAL A 243 5.05 -16.66 -13.51
C VAL A 243 5.43 -17.84 -12.64
N LYS A 244 4.83 -17.95 -11.45
CA LYS A 244 5.07 -19.00 -10.45
C LYS A 244 3.75 -19.49 -9.89
N ASP A 245 3.73 -20.72 -9.37
CA ASP A 245 2.52 -21.30 -8.73
C ASP A 245 2.33 -20.85 -7.28
N ASN A 246 3.42 -20.48 -6.61
CA ASN A 246 3.39 -20.01 -5.23
C ASN A 246 4.15 -18.69 -5.10
N VAL A 247 3.70 -17.86 -4.17
CA VAL A 247 4.43 -16.67 -3.75
C VAL A 247 5.67 -17.11 -2.97
N LEU A 248 6.84 -16.68 -3.42
CA LEU A 248 8.14 -16.92 -2.81
C LEU A 248 8.75 -15.58 -2.42
N ASP A 249 8.36 -15.09 -1.24
CA ASP A 249 8.98 -13.91 -0.65
C ASP A 249 10.20 -14.34 0.18
N GLU A 250 11.38 -13.88 -0.23
CA GLU A 250 12.66 -14.17 0.42
C GLU A 250 13.08 -13.05 1.39
N ASP A 251 12.33 -11.93 1.43
CA ASP A 251 12.62 -10.83 2.33
C ASP A 251 12.39 -11.26 3.78
N GLU A 252 13.40 -11.03 4.63
CA GLU A 252 13.25 -11.22 6.06
C GLU A 252 12.23 -10.22 6.63
N LEU A 253 11.36 -10.70 7.53
CA LEU A 253 10.38 -9.85 8.18
C LEU A 253 11.07 -8.88 9.15
N GLN A 254 10.78 -7.59 8.99
CA GLN A 254 11.30 -6.51 9.83
C GLN A 254 10.13 -5.83 10.54
N PRO A 255 9.51 -6.48 11.55
CA PRO A 255 8.28 -5.98 12.13
C PRO A 255 8.53 -4.65 12.85
N ALA A 256 7.64 -3.69 12.60
CA ALA A 256 7.64 -2.41 13.30
C ALA A 256 6.21 -1.94 13.56
N GLU A 257 5.83 -1.85 14.83
CA GLU A 257 4.48 -1.47 15.26
C GLU A 257 4.07 -0.08 14.73
N ILE A 258 5.00 0.87 14.69
CA ILE A 258 4.75 2.20 14.15
C ILE A 258 4.40 2.19 12.65
N ALA A 259 4.72 1.10 11.94
CA ALA A 259 4.56 0.94 10.50
C ALA A 259 3.55 -0.14 10.12
N SER A 260 2.91 -0.79 11.09
CA SER A 260 2.01 -1.93 10.85
C SER A 260 0.67 -1.52 10.24
N CYS A 261 0.24 -0.28 10.43
CA CYS A 261 -0.93 0.30 9.79
C CYS A 261 -0.78 1.83 9.66
N ARG A 262 -1.67 2.44 8.86
CA ARG A 262 -1.66 3.88 8.59
C ARG A 262 -1.83 4.71 9.86
N ASP A 263 -2.73 4.31 10.75
CA ASP A 263 -3.03 5.07 11.95
C ASP A 263 -1.87 5.07 12.95
N ASN A 264 -1.21 3.94 13.16
CA ASN A 264 0.00 3.88 13.99
C ASN A 264 1.10 4.81 13.45
N TRP A 265 1.27 4.84 12.13
CA TRP A 265 2.26 5.69 11.46
C TRP A 265 1.96 7.18 11.60
N MET A 266 0.71 7.57 11.40
CA MET A 266 0.29 8.96 11.55
C MET A 266 0.28 9.40 13.01
N ASN A 267 -0.11 8.53 13.94
CA ASN A 267 -0.06 8.79 15.38
C ASN A 267 1.38 8.97 15.87
N PHE A 268 2.33 8.17 15.37
CA PHE A 268 3.75 8.34 15.64
C PHE A 268 4.21 9.74 15.20
N GLN A 269 3.97 10.11 13.95
CA GLN A 269 4.37 11.43 13.44
C GLN A 269 3.72 12.58 14.23
N ALA A 270 2.42 12.48 14.51
CA ALA A 270 1.71 13.49 15.29
C ALA A 270 2.25 13.63 16.72
N ARG A 271 2.53 12.50 17.39
CA ARG A 271 3.09 12.46 18.75
C ARG A 271 4.44 13.17 18.84
N TYR A 272 5.30 12.99 17.84
CA TYR A 272 6.62 13.60 17.78
C TYR A 272 6.65 14.93 16.99
N GLN A 273 5.49 15.42 16.54
CA GLN A 273 5.34 16.65 15.74
C GLN A 273 6.22 16.64 14.48
N LEU A 274 6.28 15.50 13.80
CA LEU A 274 7.10 15.30 12.60
C LEU A 274 6.36 15.87 11.38
N GLN A 275 6.53 17.16 11.15
CA GLN A 275 5.86 17.88 10.06
C GLN A 275 6.66 17.81 8.76
N PHE A 276 5.95 17.85 7.63
CA PHE A 276 6.52 17.87 6.28
C PHE A 276 6.19 19.16 5.50
N ASP A 277 5.81 20.20 6.22
CA ASP A 277 5.36 21.49 5.71
C ASP A 277 6.48 22.34 5.11
N THR A 278 7.65 22.34 5.75
CA THR A 278 8.85 23.01 5.26
C THR A 278 9.95 21.99 4.98
N LEU A 279 10.91 22.39 4.14
CA LEU A 279 12.08 21.57 3.85
C LEU A 279 12.85 21.18 5.14
N ARG A 280 13.00 22.13 6.06
CA ARG A 280 13.68 21.91 7.34
C ARG A 280 12.91 20.93 8.23
N SER A 281 11.59 21.09 8.34
CA SER A 281 10.74 20.18 9.10
C SER A 281 10.80 18.77 8.51
N ALA A 282 10.73 18.64 7.17
CA ALA A 282 10.78 17.36 6.48
C ALA A 282 12.12 16.62 6.68
N LYS A 283 13.25 17.35 6.64
CA LYS A 283 14.58 16.80 6.98
C LYS A 283 14.64 16.29 8.43
N TYR A 284 14.17 17.11 9.38
CA TYR A 284 14.10 16.72 10.78
C TYR A 284 13.20 15.50 10.99
N ALA A 285 12.00 15.50 10.41
CA ALA A 285 11.07 14.38 10.46
C ALA A 285 11.70 13.09 9.91
N THR A 286 12.35 13.19 8.76
CA THR A 286 13.07 12.07 8.13
C THR A 286 14.17 11.53 9.04
N LEU A 287 14.97 12.40 9.65
CA LEU A 287 16.02 12.00 10.59
C LEU A 287 15.44 11.23 11.79
N ILE A 288 14.36 11.73 12.41
CA ILE A 288 13.73 11.05 13.55
C ILE A 288 13.16 9.69 13.14
N ILE A 289 12.53 9.60 11.97
CA ILE A 289 12.04 8.34 11.40
C ILE A 289 13.19 7.33 11.24
N LEU A 290 14.28 7.75 10.60
CA LEU A 290 15.45 6.88 10.37
C LEU A 290 16.11 6.44 11.67
N LEU A 291 16.26 7.35 12.65
CA LEU A 291 16.78 7.02 13.97
C LEU A 291 15.92 5.99 14.69
N HIS A 292 14.59 6.12 14.61
CA HIS A 292 13.68 5.17 15.24
C HIS A 292 13.79 3.77 14.61
N PHE A 293 13.79 3.67 13.27
CA PHE A 293 13.99 2.38 12.60
C PHE A 293 15.35 1.75 12.90
N LYS A 294 16.40 2.58 13.02
CA LYS A 294 17.74 2.12 13.41
C LYS A 294 17.75 1.59 14.85
N GLU A 295 17.11 2.27 15.79
CA GLU A 295 17.01 1.83 17.17
C GLU A 295 16.26 0.49 17.28
N MET A 296 15.13 0.36 16.57
CA MET A 296 14.38 -0.90 16.52
C MET A 296 15.21 -2.04 15.92
N LYS A 297 16.03 -1.76 14.90
CA LYS A 297 16.93 -2.75 14.32
C LYS A 297 17.96 -3.23 15.33
N ASN A 298 18.62 -2.31 16.03
CA ASN A 298 19.62 -2.65 17.04
C ASN A 298 19.00 -3.49 18.18
N GLN A 299 17.81 -3.11 18.66
CA GLN A 299 17.10 -3.87 19.70
C GLN A 299 16.82 -5.32 19.28
N ARG A 300 16.43 -5.55 18.01
CA ARG A 300 16.21 -6.90 17.48
C ARG A 300 17.50 -7.71 17.42
N GLU A 301 18.59 -7.10 16.95
CA GLU A 301 19.91 -7.76 16.90
C GLU A 301 20.39 -8.17 18.31
N ASP A 302 20.18 -7.30 19.30
CA ASP A 302 20.49 -7.61 20.70
C ASP A 302 19.62 -8.75 21.25
N ASP A 303 18.31 -8.75 20.97
CA ASP A 303 17.39 -9.81 21.40
C ASP A 303 17.74 -11.17 20.77
N ASP A 304 18.08 -11.20 19.49
CA ASP A 304 18.48 -12.42 18.78
C ASP A 304 19.82 -12.95 19.28
N PHE A 305 20.77 -12.05 19.58
CA PHE A 305 22.01 -12.42 20.26
C PHE A 305 21.71 -13.06 21.62
N GLN A 306 20.88 -12.44 22.46
CA GLN A 306 20.53 -13.01 23.78
C GLN A 306 19.86 -14.39 23.65
N ARG A 307 18.96 -14.58 22.67
CA ARG A 307 18.32 -15.88 22.39
C ARG A 307 19.33 -16.95 21.98
N LEU A 308 20.25 -16.62 21.07
CA LEU A 308 21.32 -17.53 20.65
C LEU A 308 22.22 -17.92 21.83
N PHE A 309 22.60 -16.96 22.68
CA PHE A 309 23.40 -17.21 23.87
C PHE A 309 22.67 -18.06 24.92
N ALA A 310 21.36 -17.86 25.12
CA ALA A 310 20.57 -18.71 25.99
C ALA A 310 20.50 -20.16 25.48
N ASN A 311 20.38 -20.35 24.17
CA ASN A 311 20.34 -21.68 23.54
C ASN A 311 21.70 -22.39 23.48
N MET A 312 22.81 -21.65 23.58
CA MET A 312 24.17 -22.21 23.69
C MET A 312 24.54 -22.62 25.12
N ARG A 313 23.78 -22.20 26.14
CA ARG A 313 23.92 -22.69 27.52
C ARG A 313 23.11 -23.99 27.70
N ILE A 314 23.50 -25.03 26.98
CA ILE A 314 23.11 -26.43 27.19
C ILE A 314 24.38 -27.28 27.14
#